data_AF-A0A0C2M2J7-F1
#
_entry.id   AF-A0A0C2M2J7-F1
#
_cell.length_a   1.000
_cell.length_b   1.000
_cell.length_c   1.000
_cell.angle_alpha   90.00
_cell.angle_beta   90.00
_cell.angle_gamma   90.00
#
_symmetry.space_group_name_H-M   'P 1'
#
loop_
_entity.id
_entity.type
_entity.pdbx_description
1 polymer ?
#
loop_
_entity_poly.entity_id
_entity_poly.type
_entity_poly.pdbx_seq_one_letter_code
_entity_poly.pdbx_strand_id
1 'polypeptide(L)'
;MTVHECGSPIVPIRKYGSAKLHICGDYSAFVNKYLDEYRYPIPSVDDLLRQLKRYHYFTKVNLANAYNQIRLSPDIQKRLAICTHRGVFFFKRDFRSALSRLLDISRRYCPKLLLAFKM
;
A
#
# COMPACT_ATOMS: atom_id res chain seq x y z
N MET A 1 12.31 -8.25 29.16
CA MET A 1 12.27 -7.26 28.05
C MET A 1 12.66 -7.99 26.78
N THR A 2 11.72 -8.31 25.90
CA THR A 2 12.02 -8.94 24.61
C THR A 2 12.63 -7.90 23.69
N VAL A 3 13.95 -8.00 23.45
CA VAL A 3 14.65 -7.17 22.47
C VAL A 3 14.16 -7.61 21.09
N HIS A 4 13.37 -6.76 20.43
CA HIS A 4 12.95 -7.00 19.06
C HIS A 4 14.07 -6.51 18.13
N GLU A 5 14.64 -7.43 17.34
CA GLU A 5 15.87 -7.21 16.56
C GLU A 5 15.74 -6.18 15.42
N CYS A 6 14.53 -5.78 15.02
CA CYS A 6 14.36 -4.82 13.93
C CYS A 6 13.04 -4.05 14.00
N GLY A 7 13.09 -2.79 13.58
CA GLY A 7 11.90 -1.98 13.29
C GLY A 7 12.28 -0.60 12.79
N SER A 8 11.52 -0.12 11.81
CA SER A 8 11.70 1.20 11.21
C SER A 8 11.22 2.30 12.16
N PRO A 9 11.91 3.46 12.21
CA PRO A 9 11.46 4.56 13.03
C PRO A 9 10.17 5.16 12.47
N ILE A 10 9.43 5.87 13.33
CA ILE A 10 8.18 6.50 12.98
C ILE A 10 8.38 7.99 12.68
N VAL A 11 7.77 8.46 11.61
CA VAL A 11 7.78 9.85 11.15
C VAL A 11 6.36 10.39 11.21
N PRO A 12 6.05 11.28 12.17
CA PRO A 12 4.78 11.97 12.21
C PRO A 12 4.75 13.08 11.14
N ILE A 13 3.84 12.97 10.18
CA ILE A 13 3.63 13.92 9.10
C ILE A 13 2.29 14.63 9.33
N ARG A 14 2.32 15.96 9.45
CA ARG A 14 1.10 16.76 9.49
C ARG A 14 0.76 17.26 8.10
N LYS A 15 -0.48 17.05 7.67
CA LYS A 15 -0.97 17.65 6.42
C LYS A 15 -1.16 19.15 6.62
N TYR A 16 -0.59 19.97 5.73
CA TYR A 16 -0.78 21.42 5.74
C TYR A 16 -2.27 21.77 5.71
N GLY A 17 -2.69 22.69 6.59
CA GLY A 17 -4.09 23.08 6.74
C GLY A 17 -5.02 22.04 7.38
N SER A 18 -4.49 20.94 7.94
CA SER A 18 -5.29 19.94 8.66
C SER A 18 -4.80 19.71 10.09
N ALA A 19 -5.73 19.43 11.00
CA ALA A 19 -5.42 18.91 12.33
C ALA A 19 -5.04 17.42 12.31
N LYS A 20 -5.19 16.74 11.16
CA LYS A 20 -4.93 15.30 11.03
C LYS A 20 -3.43 15.01 10.99
N LEU A 21 -2.99 14.15 11.89
CA LEU A 21 -1.64 13.59 11.92
C LEU A 21 -1.60 12.28 11.13
N HIS A 22 -0.66 12.18 10.19
CA HIS A 22 -0.32 10.95 9.50
C HIS A 22 0.90 10.34 10.16
N ILE A 23 0.76 9.13 10.65
CA ILE A 23 1.88 8.34 11.11
C ILE A 23 2.47 7.64 9.89
N CYS A 24 3.78 7.75 9.66
CA CYS A 24 4.46 7.04 8.58
C CYS A 24 5.67 6.28 9.14
N GLY A 25 5.86 5.01 8.79
CA GLY A 25 7.14 4.35 9.05
C GLY A 25 8.19 4.79 8.03
N ASP A 26 9.43 5.04 8.47
CA ASP A 26 10.54 5.29 7.55
C ASP A 26 11.17 3.97 7.11
N TYR A 27 10.80 3.55 5.91
CA TYR A 27 11.24 2.31 5.28
C TYR A 27 12.35 2.54 4.24
N SER A 28 12.86 3.78 4.12
CA SER A 28 13.81 4.18 3.07
C SER A 28 15.16 3.47 3.19
N ALA A 29 15.71 3.38 4.40
CA ALA A 29 17.06 2.90 4.64
C ALA A 29 17.21 1.37 4.56
N PHE A 30 16.21 0.63 5.03
CA PHE A 30 16.31 -0.82 5.19
C PHE A 30 15.37 -1.55 4.24
N VAL A 31 14.06 -1.38 4.42
CA VAL A 31 13.07 -2.21 3.71
C VAL A 31 13.08 -1.94 2.21
N ASN A 32 13.07 -0.68 1.77
CA ASN A 32 12.96 -0.34 0.34
C ASN A 32 14.14 -0.84 -0.50
N LYS A 33 15.34 -1.00 0.09
CA LYS A 33 16.54 -1.46 -0.62
C LYS A 33 16.50 -2.95 -0.97
N TYR A 34 15.86 -3.77 -0.14
CA TYR A 34 15.81 -5.22 -0.30
C TYR A 34 14.52 -5.73 -0.94
N LEU A 35 13.68 -4.83 -1.46
CA LEU A 35 12.46 -5.21 -2.18
C LEU A 35 12.75 -5.34 -3.67
N ASP A 36 12.36 -6.48 -4.21
CA ASP A 36 12.36 -6.72 -5.64
C ASP A 36 11.45 -5.71 -6.35
N GLU A 37 11.93 -5.19 -7.48
CA GLU A 37 11.10 -4.37 -8.35
C GLU A 37 10.12 -5.26 -9.12
N TYR A 38 8.86 -5.27 -8.69
CA TYR A 38 7.78 -5.92 -9.42
C TYR A 38 7.02 -4.91 -10.26
N ARG A 39 7.22 -4.88 -11.58
CA ARG A 39 6.49 -3.98 -12.48
C ARG A 39 5.31 -4.71 -13.12
N TYR A 40 4.09 -4.36 -12.72
CA TYR A 40 2.89 -4.82 -13.41
C TYR A 40 2.65 -3.96 -14.67
N PRO A 41 2.40 -4.55 -15.85
CA PRO A 41 2.15 -3.77 -17.06
C PRO A 41 0.87 -2.94 -16.91
N ILE A 42 1.00 -1.62 -16.93
CA ILE A 42 -0.13 -0.71 -16.90
C ILE A 42 -0.57 -0.50 -18.35
N PRO A 43 -1.86 -0.73 -18.70
CA PRO A 43 -2.34 -0.46 -20.03
C PRO A 43 -2.17 1.02 -20.38
N SER A 44 -1.89 1.31 -21.64
CA SER A 44 -1.82 2.70 -22.11
C SER A 44 -3.17 3.38 -21.93
N VAL A 45 -3.15 4.71 -21.80
CA VAL A 45 -4.37 5.52 -21.75
C VAL A 45 -5.23 5.27 -23.00
N ASP A 46 -4.60 5.12 -24.17
CA ASP A 46 -5.31 4.79 -25.42
C ASP A 46 -6.01 3.44 -25.37
N ASP A 47 -5.38 2.42 -24.78
CA ASP A 47 -5.98 1.08 -24.65
C ASP A 47 -7.18 1.10 -23.70
N LEU A 48 -7.07 1.84 -22.59
CA LEU A 48 -8.18 2.06 -21.67
C LEU A 48 -9.34 2.78 -22.36
N LEU A 49 -9.07 3.86 -23.11
CA LEU A 49 -10.10 4.61 -23.82
C LEU A 49 -10.77 3.78 -24.92
N ARG A 50 -10.01 2.95 -25.65
CA ARG A 50 -10.57 2.00 -26.63
C ARG A 50 -11.51 0.99 -25.98
N GLN A 51 -11.16 0.48 -24.80
CA GLN A 51 -12.04 -0.42 -24.04
C GLN A 51 -13.31 0.30 -23.56
N LEU A 52 -13.18 1.52 -23.07
CA LEU A 52 -14.30 2.30 -22.54
C LEU A 52 -15.29 2.74 -23.64
N LYS A 53 -14.82 3.03 -24.86
CA LYS A 53 -15.68 3.40 -26.01
C LYS A 53 -16.80 2.40 -26.32
N ARG A 54 -16.70 1.16 -25.86
CA ARG A 54 -17.70 0.10 -26.07
C ARG A 54 -18.86 0.13 -25.06
N TYR A 55 -18.82 1.02 -24.07
CA TYR A 55 -19.80 1.11 -22.99
C TYR A 55 -20.42 2.51 -22.92
N HIS A 56 -21.68 2.59 -22.47
CA HIS A 56 -22.45 3.84 -22.40
C HIS A 56 -22.50 4.45 -20.99
N TYR A 57 -22.27 3.65 -19.95
CA TYR A 57 -22.36 4.06 -18.56
C TYR A 57 -21.08 3.66 -17.81
N PHE A 58 -20.59 4.56 -16.96
CA PHE A 58 -19.36 4.37 -16.21
C PHE A 58 -19.59 4.66 -14.73
N THR A 59 -19.03 3.81 -13.86
CA THR A 59 -19.01 4.03 -12.41
C THR A 59 -17.57 4.10 -11.94
N LYS A 60 -17.25 5.13 -11.14
CA LYS A 60 -15.93 5.32 -10.56
C LYS A 60 -15.92 4.85 -9.11
N VAL A 61 -15.22 3.76 -8.83
CA VAL A 61 -15.01 3.27 -7.46
C VAL A 61 -13.70 3.83 -6.92
N ASN A 62 -13.74 4.49 -5.75
CA ASN A 62 -12.55 5.01 -5.10
C ASN A 62 -11.99 4.00 -4.09
N LEU A 63 -10.80 3.48 -4.36
CA LEU A 63 -10.10 2.48 -3.53
C LEU A 63 -9.03 3.10 -2.61
N ALA A 64 -9.16 4.36 -2.21
CA ALA A 64 -8.15 5.09 -1.42
C ALA A 64 -7.68 4.38 -0.13
N ASN A 65 -8.53 3.55 0.48
CA ASN A 65 -8.23 2.79 1.70
C ASN A 65 -8.15 1.27 1.48
N ALA A 66 -8.16 0.78 0.23
CA ALA A 66 -8.19 -0.65 -0.07
C ALA A 66 -6.93 -1.39 0.44
N TYR A 67 -5.78 -0.71 0.47
CA TYR A 67 -4.53 -1.25 1.03
C TYR A 67 -4.72 -1.73 2.48
N ASN A 68 -5.42 -0.95 3.30
CA ASN A 68 -5.67 -1.30 4.71
C ASN A 68 -6.52 -2.58 4.88
N GLN A 69 -7.08 -3.14 3.81
CA GLN A 69 -7.85 -4.38 3.84
C GLN A 69 -6.99 -5.62 3.54
N ILE A 70 -5.83 -5.44 2.90
CA ILE A 70 -4.93 -6.54 2.52
C ILE A 70 -4.21 -7.06 3.77
N ARG A 71 -4.32 -8.36 4.05
CA ARG A 71 -3.58 -9.01 5.16
C ARG A 71 -2.14 -9.27 4.74
N LEU A 72 -1.22 -8.96 5.64
CA LEU A 72 0.22 -9.21 5.45
C LEU A 72 0.60 -10.60 5.97
N SER A 73 1.51 -11.29 5.29
CA SER A 73 2.10 -12.54 5.80
C SER A 73 2.99 -12.25 7.02
N PRO A 74 3.12 -13.19 7.98
CA PRO A 74 3.89 -12.98 9.22
C PRO A 74 5.32 -12.47 8.98
N ASP A 75 5.97 -12.93 7.92
CA ASP A 75 7.34 -12.50 7.55
C ASP A 75 7.39 -11.03 7.12
N ILE A 76 6.39 -10.58 6.35
CA ILE A 76 6.28 -9.18 5.95
C ILE A 76 5.93 -8.31 7.16
N GLN A 77 5.08 -8.79 8.07
CA GLN A 77 4.76 -8.06 9.31
C GLN A 77 6.01 -7.77 10.13
N LYS A 78 6.92 -8.74 10.25
CA LYS A 78 8.21 -8.56 10.93
C LYS A 78 9.10 -7.54 10.23
N ARG A 79 9.16 -7.57 8.89
CA ARG A 79 9.93 -6.59 8.09
C ARG A 79 9.37 -5.17 8.17
N LEU A 80 8.05 -5.04 8.33
CA LEU A 80 7.33 -3.78 8.45
C LEU A 80 7.07 -3.36 9.91
N ALA A 81 7.83 -3.91 10.85
CA ALA A 81 7.73 -3.52 12.24
C ALA A 81 8.11 -2.04 12.42
N ILE A 82 7.39 -1.33 13.28
CA ILE A 82 7.70 0.05 13.65
C ILE A 82 8.23 0.08 15.08
N CYS A 83 9.35 0.76 15.26
CA CYS A 83 9.91 1.09 16.56
C CYS A 83 9.37 2.44 17.05
N THR A 84 8.82 2.43 18.26
CA THR A 84 8.42 3.64 18.99
C THR A 84 9.07 3.65 20.37
N HIS A 85 9.03 4.80 21.05
CA HIS A 85 9.47 4.91 22.44
C HIS A 85 8.73 3.98 23.42
N ARG A 86 7.57 3.42 23.03
CA ARG A 86 6.79 2.47 23.85
C ARG A 86 7.04 1.01 23.51
N GLY A 87 7.87 0.73 22.50
CA GLY A 87 8.14 -0.61 22.00
C GLY A 87 7.91 -0.77 20.51
N VAL A 88 8.00 -2.01 20.07
CA VAL A 88 7.90 -2.42 18.66
C VAL A 88 6.50 -2.92 18.35
N PHE A 89 5.91 -2.41 17.27
CA PHE A 89 4.56 -2.74 16.83
C PHE A 89 4.59 -3.38 15.44
N PHE A 90 3.76 -4.41 15.27
CA PHE A 90 3.59 -5.13 14.00
C PHE A 90 2.22 -4.82 13.39
N PHE A 91 2.19 -4.58 12.08
CA PHE A 91 0.92 -4.42 11.37
C PHE A 91 0.39 -5.74 10.89
N LYS A 92 -0.91 -6.00 11.13
CA LYS A 92 -1.60 -7.18 10.57
C LYS A 92 -2.05 -6.97 9.12
N ARG A 93 -2.17 -5.72 8.69
CA ARG A 93 -2.68 -5.30 7.37
C ARG A 93 -1.79 -4.22 6.79
N ASP A 94 -1.81 -4.09 5.47
CA ASP A 94 -0.92 -3.15 4.77
C ASP A 94 -1.19 -1.70 5.20
N PHE A 95 -0.13 -0.98 5.50
CA PHE A 95 -0.17 0.38 6.00
C PHE A 95 0.18 1.33 4.87
N ARG A 96 -0.73 2.26 4.56
CA ARG A 96 -0.68 3.20 3.42
C ARG A 96 0.65 3.94 3.19
N SER A 97 1.49 4.07 4.21
CA SER A 97 2.79 4.75 4.10
C SER A 97 3.97 3.81 3.85
N ALA A 98 3.78 2.50 3.99
CA ALA A 98 4.91 1.62 4.27
C ALA A 98 5.72 1.27 3.05
N LEU A 99 5.07 1.14 1.90
CA LEU A 99 5.70 0.60 0.71
C LEU A 99 5.16 1.34 -0.51
N SER A 100 5.90 2.37 -0.94
CA SER A 100 5.70 2.95 -2.29
C SER A 100 5.74 1.87 -3.39
N ARG A 101 6.40 0.74 -3.11
CA ARG A 101 6.54 -0.44 -3.98
C ARG A 101 5.41 -1.49 -3.82
N LEU A 102 4.50 -1.37 -2.84
CA LEU A 102 3.29 -2.22 -2.75
C LEU A 102 2.13 -1.74 -3.63
N LEU A 103 2.26 -0.58 -4.27
CA LEU A 103 1.32 -0.13 -5.30
C LEU A 103 1.10 -1.18 -6.40
N ASP A 104 2.07 -2.07 -6.64
CA ASP A 104 1.92 -3.13 -7.63
C ASP A 104 1.11 -4.34 -7.15
N ILE A 105 0.99 -4.58 -5.84
CA ILE A 105 0.08 -5.61 -5.31
C ILE A 105 -1.37 -5.19 -5.51
N SER A 106 -1.73 -3.94 -5.21
CA SER A 106 -3.09 -3.46 -5.50
C SER A 106 -3.37 -3.49 -7.00
N ARG A 107 -2.39 -3.19 -7.86
CA ARG A 107 -2.51 -3.32 -9.32
C ARG A 107 -2.71 -4.76 -9.80
N ARG A 108 -2.29 -5.78 -9.04
CA ARG A 108 -2.62 -7.19 -9.30
C ARG A 108 -4.05 -7.54 -8.90
N TYR A 109 -4.56 -6.97 -7.81
CA TYR A 109 -5.92 -7.24 -7.31
C TYR A 109 -7.01 -6.39 -7.96
N CYS A 110 -6.70 -5.15 -8.37
CA CYS A 110 -7.61 -4.24 -9.05
C CYS A 110 -8.24 -4.83 -10.32
N PRO A 111 -7.51 -5.42 -11.27
CA PRO A 111 -8.13 -6.03 -12.46
C PRO A 111 -8.96 -7.26 -12.10
N LYS A 112 -8.62 -8.02 -11.04
CA LYS A 112 -9.45 -9.13 -10.55
C LYS A 112 -10.75 -8.63 -9.92
N LEU A 113 -10.71 -7.54 -9.15
CA LEU A 113 -11.92 -6.88 -8.65
C LEU A 113 -12.75 -6.32 -9.81
N LEU A 114 -12.12 -5.65 -10.79
CA LEU A 114 -12.80 -5.09 -11.95
C LEU A 114 -13.46 -6.19 -12.81
N LEU A 115 -12.82 -7.37 -12.93
CA LEU A 115 -13.39 -8.53 -13.61
C LEU A 115 -14.63 -9.06 -12.88
N ALA A 116 -14.64 -9.03 -11.53
CA ALA A 116 -15.78 -9.44 -10.73
C ALA A 116 -16.98 -8.47 -10.86
N PHE A 117 -16.74 -7.21 -11.25
CA PHE A 117 -17.79 -6.23 -11.57
C PHE A 117 -18.17 -6.18 -13.05
N LYS A 118 -17.53 -7.01 -13.88
CA LYS A 118 -17.90 -7.20 -15.28
C LYS A 118 -19.08 -8.17 -15.33
N MET A 119 -20.25 -7.69 -14.91
CA MET A 119 -21.54 -8.34 -15.17
C MET A 119 -21.95 -8.13 -16.62
#